data_AF-A0A8C9FBW6-F1
#
_entry.id   AF-A0A8C9FBW6-F1
#
_cell.length_a   1.000
_cell.length_b   1.000
_cell.length_c   1.000
_cell.angle_alpha   90.00
_cell.angle_beta   90.00
_cell.angle_gamma   90.00
#
_symmetry.space_group_name_H-M   'P 1'
#
loop_
_entity.id
_entity.type
_entity.pdbx_description
1 polymer ?
#
loop_
_entity_poly.entity_id
_entity_poly.type
_entity_poly.pdbx_seq_one_letter_code
_entity_poly.pdbx_strand_id
1 'polypeptide(L)'
;MIHQVAIKSLPQEWLWCETWCDDESKKKAKTIDLCNNPQTKEPKLEAAARIVPEWVGYDTEIRKLIQQIEKEKKSFKHDEL
;
A
#
# COMPACT_ATOMS: atom_id res chain seq x y z
N MET A 1 -2.20 -36.41 1.36
CA MET A 1 -1.03 -36.35 0.46
C MET A 1 -0.71 -34.88 0.20
N ILE A 2 0.48 -34.43 0.59
CA ILE A 2 0.96 -33.09 0.23
C ILE A 2 1.45 -33.20 -1.22
N HIS A 3 0.80 -32.49 -2.13
CA HIS A 3 1.23 -32.43 -3.53
C HIS A 3 2.54 -31.61 -3.58
N GLN A 4 3.62 -32.20 -4.07
CA GLN A 4 4.86 -31.46 -4.28
C GLN A 4 4.76 -30.67 -5.58
N VAL A 5 4.57 -29.36 -5.45
CA VAL A 5 4.62 -28.40 -6.55
C VAL A 5 5.93 -27.63 -6.43
N ALA A 6 6.65 -27.47 -7.55
CA ALA A 6 7.89 -26.70 -7.55
C ALA A 6 7.61 -25.21 -7.30
N ILE A 7 8.37 -24.60 -6.38
CA ILE A 7 8.29 -23.18 -6.06
C ILE A 7 9.64 -22.55 -6.36
N LYS A 8 9.65 -21.49 -7.19
CA LYS A 8 10.86 -20.72 -7.47
C LYS A 8 10.98 -19.59 -6.46
N SER A 9 12.02 -19.62 -5.63
CA SER A 9 12.34 -18.51 -4.73
C SER A 9 12.90 -17.32 -5.51
N LEU A 10 12.33 -16.13 -5.28
CA LEU A 10 12.85 -14.87 -5.79
C LEU A 10 13.92 -14.31 -4.84
N PRO A 11 14.82 -13.42 -5.31
CA PRO A 11 15.74 -12.68 -4.46
C PRO A 11 15.01 -11.88 -3.36
N GLN A 12 15.64 -11.72 -2.19
CA GLN A 12 15.03 -11.08 -1.01
C GLN A 12 14.55 -9.65 -1.27
N GLU A 13 15.24 -8.89 -2.13
CA GLU A 13 14.87 -7.52 -2.51
C GLU A 13 13.45 -7.37 -3.09
N TRP A 14 12.82 -8.47 -3.52
CA TRP A 14 11.46 -8.45 -4.05
C TRP A 14 10.38 -8.27 -2.98
N LEU A 15 10.66 -8.55 -1.71
CA LEU A 15 9.69 -8.43 -0.64
C LEU A 15 10.37 -7.97 0.66
N TRP A 16 9.99 -6.78 1.11
CA TRP A 16 10.44 -6.23 2.39
C TRP A 16 9.25 -6.01 3.33
N CYS A 17 9.45 -6.23 4.63
CA CYS A 17 8.47 -5.87 5.65
C CYS A 17 9.15 -5.50 6.97
N GLU A 18 8.61 -4.50 7.66
CA GLU A 18 9.27 -3.87 8.82
C GLU A 18 9.49 -4.83 9.99
N THR A 19 8.59 -5.79 10.19
CA THR A 19 8.68 -6.72 11.33
C THR A 19 9.82 -7.72 11.21
N TRP A 20 10.21 -8.09 9.98
CA TRP A 20 11.11 -9.23 9.74
C TRP A 20 12.37 -8.88 8.94
N CYS A 21 12.42 -7.70 8.32
CA CYS A 21 13.57 -7.24 7.55
C CYS A 21 14.25 -6.07 8.27
N ASP A 22 15.57 -5.96 8.14
CA ASP A 22 16.32 -4.82 8.67
C ASP A 22 16.05 -3.54 7.86
N ASP A 23 16.23 -2.37 8.51
CA ASP A 23 16.00 -1.06 7.89
C ASP A 23 16.96 -0.76 6.73
N GLU A 24 18.17 -1.31 6.73
CA GLU A 24 19.15 -1.08 5.66
C GLU A 24 18.69 -1.73 4.35
N SER A 25 18.09 -2.92 4.44
CA SER A 25 17.58 -3.68 3.30
C SER A 25 16.41 -2.98 2.61
N LYS A 26 15.67 -2.10 3.32
CA LYS A 26 14.58 -1.28 2.77
C LYS A 26 15.02 -0.44 1.56
N LYS A 27 16.28 0.02 1.55
CA LYS A 27 16.84 0.83 0.45
C LYS A 27 16.91 0.06 -0.88
N LYS A 28 16.92 -1.26 -0.83
CA LYS A 28 16.95 -2.15 -2.00
C LYS A 28 15.58 -2.79 -2.29
N ALA A 29 14.59 -2.54 -1.45
CA ALA A 29 13.28 -3.15 -1.57
C ALA A 29 12.59 -2.69 -2.87
N LYS A 30 12.07 -3.66 -3.62
CA LYS A 30 11.25 -3.44 -4.81
C LYS A 30 9.77 -3.36 -4.48
N THR A 31 9.35 -4.07 -3.42
CA THR A 31 8.00 -4.00 -2.87
C THR A 31 8.06 -4.05 -1.34
N ILE A 32 7.07 -3.42 -0.71
CA ILE A 32 6.93 -3.35 0.74
C ILE A 32 5.57 -3.95 1.11
N ASP A 33 5.57 -5.00 1.92
CA ASP A 33 4.35 -5.50 2.56
C ASP A 33 4.20 -4.85 3.94
N LEU A 34 3.02 -4.28 4.19
CA LEU A 34 2.63 -3.77 5.50
C LEU A 34 2.15 -4.94 6.38
N CYS A 35 3.10 -5.84 6.68
CA CYS A 35 2.85 -7.02 7.47
C CYS A 35 2.42 -6.64 8.89
N ASN A 36 1.64 -7.51 9.54
CA ASN A 36 1.24 -7.28 10.92
C ASN A 36 2.44 -7.38 11.86
N ASN A 37 2.50 -6.50 12.86
CA ASN A 37 3.46 -6.60 13.95
C ASN A 37 2.83 -7.41 15.10
N PRO A 38 3.43 -8.52 15.57
CA PRO A 38 2.89 -9.30 16.68
C PRO A 38 3.05 -8.60 18.04
N GLN A 39 3.93 -7.59 18.15
CA GLN A 39 4.20 -6.85 19.38
C GLN A 39 3.35 -5.59 19.54
N THR A 40 2.80 -5.06 18.43
CA THR A 40 2.02 -3.81 18.43
C THR A 40 0.70 -3.99 17.69
N LYS A 41 -0.26 -3.09 17.92
CA LYS A 41 -1.55 -3.07 17.21
C LYS A 41 -1.67 -1.82 16.33
N GLU A 42 -0.56 -1.35 15.78
CA GLU A 42 -0.57 -0.19 14.88
C GLU A 42 -1.51 -0.48 13.68
N PRO A 43 -2.49 0.40 13.41
CA PRO A 43 -3.34 0.27 12.24
C PRO A 43 -2.55 0.39 10.94
N LYS A 44 -2.94 -0.37 9.92
CA LYS A 44 -2.27 -0.38 8.61
C LYS A 44 -2.17 1.00 7.95
N LEU A 45 -3.15 1.88 8.16
CA LEU A 45 -3.14 3.24 7.58
C LEU A 45 -2.06 4.12 8.23
N GLU A 46 -1.87 3.99 9.54
CA GLU A 46 -0.82 4.72 10.27
C GLU A 46 0.56 4.19 9.85
N ALA A 47 0.71 2.85 9.80
CA ALA A 47 1.92 2.20 9.32
C ALA A 47 2.25 2.60 7.87
N ALA A 48 1.27 2.68 6.97
CA ALA A 48 1.48 3.06 5.58
C ALA A 48 2.10 4.47 5.47
N ALA A 49 1.52 5.45 6.17
CA ALA A 49 2.01 6.82 6.17
C ALA A 49 3.40 6.98 6.80
N ARG A 50 3.71 6.17 7.83
CA ARG A 50 5.02 6.19 8.51
C ARG A 50 6.11 5.45 7.74
N ILE A 51 5.80 4.27 7.22
CA ILE A 51 6.77 3.38 6.56
C ILE A 51 7.03 3.83 5.12
N VAL A 52 6.03 4.32 4.40
CA VAL A 52 6.12 4.65 2.97
C VAL A 52 5.80 6.14 2.78
N PRO A 53 6.80 7.04 2.80
CA PRO A 53 6.57 8.50 2.76
C PRO A 53 5.75 8.97 1.55
N GLU A 54 5.91 8.31 0.40
CA GLU A 54 5.18 8.62 -0.84
C GLU A 54 3.70 8.22 -0.79
N TRP A 55 3.29 7.37 0.17
CA TRP A 55 1.91 6.91 0.31
C TRP A 55 0.92 8.06 0.50
N VAL A 56 1.30 9.08 1.27
CA VAL A 56 0.48 10.27 1.49
C VAL A 56 0.24 11.04 0.19
N GLY A 57 1.24 11.05 -0.70
CA GLY A 57 1.13 11.66 -2.02
C GLY A 57 0.10 10.94 -2.89
N TYR A 58 0.20 9.61 -2.96
CA TYR A 58 -0.75 8.78 -3.72
C TYR A 58 -2.19 8.89 -3.16
N ASP A 59 -2.36 8.81 -1.84
CA ASP A 59 -3.68 8.98 -1.21
C ASP A 59 -4.29 10.35 -1.53
N THR A 60 -3.47 11.41 -1.49
CA THR A 60 -3.90 12.76 -1.85
C THR A 60 -4.32 12.88 -3.32
N GLU A 61 -3.59 12.26 -4.25
CA GLU A 61 -3.92 12.26 -5.67
C GLU A 61 -5.28 11.59 -5.93
N ILE A 62 -5.49 10.41 -5.33
CA ILE A 62 -6.75 9.67 -5.46
C ILE A 62 -7.92 10.47 -4.86
N ARG A 63 -7.73 11.09 -3.68
CA ARG A 63 -8.78 11.93 -3.08
C ARG A 63 -9.19 13.09 -3.98
N LYS A 64 -8.22 13.77 -4.62
CA LYS A 64 -8.49 14.86 -5.57
C LYS A 64 -9.30 14.36 -6.77
N LEU A 65 -8.92 13.22 -7.33
CA LEU A 65 -9.64 12.61 -8.45
C LEU A 65 -11.08 12.25 -8.07
N ILE A 66 -11.29 11.66 -6.89
CA ILE A 66 -12.63 11.32 -6.38
C ILE A 66 -13.48 12.58 -6.24
N GLN A 67 -12.94 13.65 -5.65
CA GLN A 67 -13.64 14.94 -5.50
C GLN A 67 -14.03 15.55 -6.85
N GLN A 68 -13.15 15.46 -7.85
CA GLN A 68 -13.43 15.94 -9.20
C GLN A 68 -14.61 15.17 -9.82
N ILE A 69 -14.59 13.84 -9.77
CA ILE A 69 -15.66 12.99 -10.31
C ILE A 69 -16.99 13.26 -9.59
N GLU A 70 -16.97 13.45 -8.27
CA GLU A 70 -18.17 13.79 -7.51
C GLU A 70 -18.75 15.16 -7.89
N LYS A 71 -17.89 16.15 -8.16
CA LYS A 71 -18.32 17.48 -8.63
C LYS A 71 -18.94 17.40 -10.01
N GLU A 72 -18.31 16.68 -10.94
CA GLU A 72 -18.84 16.45 -12.28
C GLU A 72 -20.22 15.77 -12.22
N LYS A 73 -20.37 14.69 -11.45
CA LYS A 73 -21.66 14.00 -11.24
C LYS A 73 -22.76 14.92 -10.70
N LYS A 74 -22.42 15.87 -9.82
CA LYS A 74 -23.39 16.84 -9.29
C LYS A 74 -23.81 17.86 -10.35
N SER A 75 -22.88 18.30 -11.20
CA SER A 75 -23.19 19.18 -12.34
C SER A 75 -24.17 18.52 -13.29
N PHE A 76 -23.89 17.28 -13.73
CA PHE A 76 -24.78 16.55 -14.64
C PHE A 76 -26.20 16.38 -14.09
N LYS A 77 -26.35 16.11 -12.78
CA LYS A 77 -27.67 16.01 -12.15
C LYS A 77 -28.41 17.35 -12.06
N HIS A 78 -27.69 18.46 -12.02
CA HIS A 78 -28.31 19.79 -12.03
C HIS A 78 -28.79 20.15 -13.44
N ASP A 79 -28.06 19.74 -14.47
CA ASP A 79 -28.38 20.04 -15.88
C ASP A 79 -29.55 19.16 -16.43
N GLU A 80 -29.91 18.06 -15.75
CA GLU A 80 -31.05 17.19 -16.08
C GLU A 80 -32.38 17.58 -15.39
N LEU A 81 -32.39 18.60 -14.51
CA LEU A 81 -33.56 19.12 -13.79
C LEU A 81 -34.00 20.48 -14.32
#